data_AF-A0AA88RNE7-F1
#
_entry.id   AF-A0AA88RNE7-F1
#
_cell.length_a   1.000
_cell.length_b   1.000
_cell.length_c   1.000
_cell.angle_alpha   90.00
_cell.angle_beta   90.00
_cell.angle_gamma   90.00
#
_symmetry.space_group_name_H-M   'P 1'
#
loop_
_entity.id
_entity.type
_entity.pdbx_description
1 polymer ?
#
loop_
_entity_poly.entity_id
_entity_poly.type
_entity_poly.pdbx_seq_one_letter_code
_entity_poly.pdbx_strand_id
1 'polypeptide(L)'
;MREPTTQALEGNSTTSNASSPPPQALLERLKDYGQEDAFARWDELSPDERQLLIKDLEGVDLPRIDRIIRCSFQSHGLPATAIEPVPESSVSTVEERTLEDREKWWKLGLKAISDGKLAVLLLSGGQ
;
A
#
# COMPACT_ATOMS: atom_id res chain seq x y z
N MET A 1 -34.93 -25.93 65.84
CA MET A 1 -34.38 -24.62 65.45
C MET A 1 -32.91 -24.86 65.09
N ARG A 2 -32.65 -25.16 63.81
CA ARG A 2 -32.11 -24.25 62.77
C ARG A 2 -30.63 -23.91 62.99
N GLU A 3 -29.77 -24.73 62.37
CA GLU A 3 -28.48 -24.29 61.80
C GLU A 3 -28.76 -23.32 60.64
N PRO A 4 -27.87 -22.36 60.35
CA PRO A 4 -27.74 -21.82 59.02
C PRO A 4 -26.33 -22.04 58.44
N THR A 5 -26.33 -22.76 57.31
CA THR A 5 -25.43 -22.67 56.17
C THR A 5 -25.07 -21.22 55.81
N THR A 6 -23.83 -20.95 55.41
CA THR A 6 -23.55 -19.98 54.33
C THR A 6 -22.38 -20.48 53.49
N GLN A 7 -22.68 -20.70 52.21
CA GLN A 7 -21.81 -21.18 51.15
C GLN A 7 -20.86 -20.08 50.64
N ALA A 8 -19.76 -20.55 50.07
CA ALA A 8 -18.80 -19.79 49.28
C ALA A 8 -19.38 -19.27 47.94
N LEU A 9 -18.59 -18.38 47.32
CA LEU A 9 -18.65 -17.88 45.93
C LEU A 9 -19.43 -16.58 45.69
N GLU A 10 -18.79 -15.44 45.96
CA GLU A 10 -18.89 -14.25 45.11
C GLU A 10 -17.66 -14.29 44.19
N GLY A 11 -17.73 -14.15 42.88
CA GLY A 11 -18.72 -13.48 42.07
C GLY A 11 -17.91 -12.75 41.00
N ASN A 12 -17.80 -13.39 39.84
CA ASN A 12 -17.00 -13.01 38.68
C ASN A 12 -17.08 -11.50 38.39
N SER A 13 -15.92 -10.84 38.36
CA SER A 13 -15.77 -9.50 37.78
C SER A 13 -16.00 -9.58 36.27
N THR A 14 -17.27 -9.44 35.88
CA THR A 14 -17.70 -9.27 34.50
C THR A 14 -17.19 -7.92 34.00
N THR A 15 -16.00 -7.89 33.40
CA THR A 15 -15.55 -6.77 32.58
C THR A 15 -16.47 -6.67 31.38
N SER A 16 -17.48 -5.80 31.48
CA SER A 16 -18.31 -5.37 30.37
C SER A 16 -17.43 -4.69 29.33
N ASN A 17 -17.03 -5.44 28.30
CA ASN A 17 -16.38 -4.94 27.11
C ASN A 17 -17.43 -4.14 26.33
N ALA A 18 -17.58 -2.85 26.65
CA ALA A 18 -18.42 -1.95 25.89
C ALA A 18 -17.75 -1.73 24.53
N SER A 19 -18.10 -2.56 23.54
CA SER A 19 -17.64 -2.42 22.16
C SER A 19 -18.12 -1.06 21.64
N SER A 20 -17.21 -0.10 21.48
CA SER A 20 -17.51 1.14 20.77
C SER A 20 -17.77 0.81 19.29
N PRO A 21 -18.82 1.39 18.67
CA PRO A 21 -19.09 1.17 17.26
C PRO A 21 -17.96 1.74 16.38
N PRO A 22 -17.77 1.25 15.15
CA PRO A 22 -16.80 1.80 14.23
C PRO A 22 -17.14 3.27 13.90
N PRO A 23 -16.13 4.11 13.57
CA PRO A 23 -16.38 5.51 13.23
C PRO A 23 -17.30 5.64 12.02
N GLN A 24 -18.49 6.22 12.24
CA GLN A 24 -19.56 6.28 11.24
C GLN A 24 -19.13 6.98 9.95
N ALA A 25 -18.38 8.08 10.05
CA ALA A 25 -17.88 8.82 8.89
C ALA A 25 -16.94 7.98 8.01
N LEU A 26 -16.11 7.12 8.62
CA LEU A 26 -15.20 6.24 7.89
C LEU A 26 -15.95 5.07 7.26
N LEU A 27 -16.95 4.53 7.96
CA LEU A 27 -17.83 3.49 7.44
C LEU A 27 -18.61 3.99 6.20
N GLU A 28 -19.18 5.20 6.27
CA GLU A 28 -19.87 5.82 5.13
C GLU A 28 -18.94 6.05 3.94
N ARG A 29 -17.73 6.57 4.21
CA ARG A 29 -16.71 6.75 3.18
C ARG A 29 -16.32 5.43 2.50
N LEU A 30 -16.18 4.34 3.25
CA LEU A 30 -15.85 3.02 2.69
C LEU A 30 -17.01 2.44 1.88
N LYS A 31 -18.24 2.65 2.33
CA LYS A 31 -19.46 2.21 1.66
C LYS A 31 -19.61 2.82 0.27
N ASP A 32 -19.20 4.07 0.08
CA ASP A 32 -19.20 4.72 -1.25
C ASP A 32 -18.30 3.98 -2.27
N TYR A 33 -17.37 3.15 -1.79
CA TYR A 33 -16.47 2.34 -2.61
C TYR A 33 -16.73 0.82 -2.47
N GLY A 34 -17.79 0.41 -1.78
CA GLY A 34 -18.10 -1.01 -1.52
C GLY A 34 -17.03 -1.73 -0.71
N GLN A 35 -16.39 -1.03 0.24
CA GLN A 35 -15.30 -1.54 1.09
C GLN A 35 -15.69 -1.61 2.58
N GLU A 36 -16.99 -1.63 2.90
CA GLU A 36 -17.50 -1.72 4.29
C GLU A 36 -17.05 -3.00 5.01
N ASP A 37 -16.73 -4.06 4.26
CA ASP A 37 -16.23 -5.34 4.79
C ASP A 37 -14.90 -5.19 5.56
N ALA A 38 -14.18 -4.08 5.41
CA ALA A 38 -13.02 -3.75 6.22
C ALA A 38 -13.34 -3.75 7.74
N PHE A 39 -14.61 -3.52 8.12
CA PHE A 39 -15.08 -3.56 9.50
C PHE A 39 -15.81 -4.86 9.89
N ALA A 40 -15.81 -5.90 9.03
CA ALA A 40 -16.60 -7.12 9.26
C ALA A 40 -16.28 -7.85 10.58
N ARG A 41 -15.05 -7.72 11.10
CA ARG A 41 -14.60 -8.34 12.36
C ARG A 41 -14.32 -7.33 13.47
N TRP A 42 -14.93 -6.14 13.40
CA TRP A 42 -14.69 -5.04 14.35
C TRP A 42 -14.88 -5.45 15.82
N ASP A 43 -15.90 -6.26 16.11
CA ASP A 43 -16.21 -6.69 17.47
C ASP A 43 -15.18 -7.68 18.05
N GLU A 44 -14.36 -8.30 17.20
CA GLU A 44 -13.29 -9.22 17.61
C GLU A 44 -11.98 -8.48 17.93
N LEU A 45 -11.85 -7.20 17.55
CA LEU A 45 -10.64 -6.41 17.75
C LEU A 45 -10.57 -5.82 19.16
N SER A 46 -9.37 -5.85 19.74
CA SER A 46 -9.03 -5.09 20.94
C SER A 46 -9.06 -3.57 20.69
N PRO A 47 -9.15 -2.73 21.74
CA PRO A 47 -9.15 -1.28 21.58
C PRO A 47 -7.92 -0.71 20.83
N ASP A 48 -6.76 -1.35 20.96
CA ASP A 48 -5.53 -0.93 20.28
C ASP A 48 -5.53 -1.32 18.79
N GLU A 49 -6.00 -2.53 18.48
CA GLU A 49 -6.17 -2.99 17.09
C GLU A 49 -7.20 -2.15 16.34
N ARG A 50 -8.29 -1.73 17.02
CA ARG A 50 -9.28 -0.81 16.46
C ARG A 50 -8.67 0.54 16.08
N GLN A 51 -7.83 1.11 16.96
CA GLN A 51 -7.15 2.37 16.69
C GLN A 51 -6.15 2.24 15.53
N LEU A 52 -5.42 1.12 15.45
CA LEU A 52 -4.51 0.85 14.35
C LEU A 52 -5.26 0.74 13.02
N LEU A 53 -6.36 -0.02 12.98
CA LEU A 53 -7.19 -0.17 11.79
C LEU A 53 -7.74 1.18 11.31
N ILE A 54 -8.24 2.02 12.22
CA ILE A 54 -8.72 3.37 11.87
C ILE A 54 -7.60 4.18 11.23
N LYS A 55 -6.43 4.23 11.88
CA LYS A 55 -5.28 5.00 11.39
C LYS A 55 -4.84 4.54 10.00
N ASP A 56 -4.80 3.23 9.77
CA ASP A 56 -4.41 2.66 8.49
C ASP A 56 -5.42 3.05 7.40
N LEU A 57 -6.72 2.89 7.67
CA LEU A 57 -7.80 3.25 6.74
C LEU A 57 -7.89 4.75 6.44
N GLU A 58 -7.57 5.61 7.42
CA GLU A 58 -7.50 7.06 7.21
C GLU A 58 -6.39 7.45 6.22
N GLY A 59 -5.28 6.70 6.22
CA GLY A 59 -4.16 6.88 5.29
C GLY A 59 -4.45 6.41 3.86
N VAL A 60 -5.56 5.71 3.63
CA VAL A 60 -5.92 5.17 2.32
C VAL A 60 -6.61 6.23 1.45
N ASP A 61 -6.07 6.43 0.24
CA ASP A 61 -6.71 7.19 -0.83
C ASP A 61 -7.66 6.28 -1.64
N LEU A 62 -8.87 6.09 -1.10
CA LEU A 62 -9.92 5.26 -1.71
C LEU A 62 -10.26 5.68 -3.16
N PRO A 63 -10.49 6.97 -3.49
CA PRO A 63 -10.74 7.39 -4.87
C PRO A 63 -9.61 6.99 -5.83
N ARG A 64 -8.35 7.12 -5.40
CA ARG A 64 -7.19 6.73 -6.22
C ARG A 64 -7.14 5.22 -6.44
N ILE A 65 -7.33 4.42 -5.40
CA ILE A 65 -7.30 2.95 -5.50
C ILE A 65 -8.41 2.47 -6.42
N ASP A 66 -9.64 2.94 -6.22
CA ASP A 66 -10.79 2.61 -7.06
C ASP A 66 -10.53 2.94 -8.54
N ARG A 67 -9.96 4.12 -8.82
CA ARG A 67 -9.57 4.50 -10.19
C ARG A 67 -8.53 3.55 -10.77
N ILE A 68 -7.46 3.24 -10.02
CA ILE A 68 -6.39 2.34 -10.47
C ILE A 68 -6.99 0.97 -10.80
N ILE A 69 -7.75 0.38 -9.87
CA ILE A 69 -8.35 -0.95 -10.03
C ILE A 69 -9.26 -0.99 -11.25
N ARG A 70 -10.16 -0.01 -11.40
CA ARG A 70 -11.08 0.07 -12.54
C ARG A 70 -10.32 0.17 -13.87
N CYS A 71 -9.30 1.03 -13.95
CA CYS A 71 -8.48 1.17 -15.14
C CYS A 71 -7.73 -0.13 -15.46
N SER A 72 -7.19 -0.82 -14.45
CA SER A 72 -6.47 -2.08 -14.63
C SER A 72 -7.37 -3.22 -15.11
N PHE A 73 -8.62 -3.31 -14.64
CA PHE A 73 -9.56 -4.32 -15.12
C PHE A 73 -10.12 -4.01 -16.51
N GLN A 74 -10.23 -2.72 -16.88
CA GLN A 74 -10.72 -2.28 -18.18
C GLN A 74 -9.64 -2.25 -19.26
N SER A 75 -8.36 -2.27 -18.89
CA SER A 75 -7.26 -2.25 -19.85
C SER A 75 -7.21 -3.57 -20.61
N HIS A 76 -7.67 -3.52 -21.86
CA HIS A 76 -7.37 -4.55 -22.84
C HIS A 76 -5.99 -4.19 -23.41
N GLY A 77 -5.05 -5.14 -23.41
CA GLY A 77 -3.70 -4.91 -23.89
C GLY A 77 -3.70 -4.29 -25.30
N LEU A 78 -2.66 -3.52 -25.62
CA LEU A 78 -2.50 -3.02 -26.98
C LEU A 78 -2.45 -4.20 -27.96
N PRO A 79 -3.13 -4.12 -29.12
CA PRO A 79 -2.97 -5.13 -30.16
C PRO A 79 -1.49 -5.17 -30.57
N ALA A 80 -0.91 -6.38 -30.64
CA ALA A 80 0.52 -6.57 -30.89
C ALA A 80 1.03 -5.88 -32.19
N THR A 81 0.13 -5.64 -33.14
CA THR A 81 0.38 -4.90 -34.39
C THR A 81 0.65 -3.40 -34.21
N ALA A 82 0.42 -2.82 -33.03
CA ALA A 82 0.71 -1.42 -32.72
C ALA A 82 2.10 -1.19 -32.10
N ILE A 83 2.91 -2.24 -31.94
CA ILE A 83 4.24 -2.17 -31.33
C ILE A 83 5.30 -2.24 -32.44
N GLU A 84 5.95 -1.12 -32.71
CA GLU A 84 7.08 -1.01 -33.64
C GLU A 84 8.41 -0.89 -32.88
N PRO A 85 9.53 -1.35 -33.47
CA PRO A 85 10.85 -1.20 -32.86
C PRO A 85 11.25 0.26 -32.74
N VAL A 86 12.06 0.56 -31.72
CA VAL A 86 12.64 1.90 -31.54
C VAL A 86 13.58 2.20 -32.72
N PRO A 87 13.56 3.41 -33.30
CA PRO A 87 14.46 3.77 -34.39
C PRO A 87 15.93 3.59 -34.03
N GLU A 88 16.72 3.05 -34.96
CA GLU A 88 18.16 2.76 -34.74
C GLU A 88 18.96 3.99 -34.31
N SER A 89 18.58 5.19 -34.77
CA SER A 89 19.22 6.45 -34.37
C SER A 89 19.08 6.77 -32.86
N SER A 90 18.13 6.14 -32.17
CA SER A 90 17.91 6.30 -30.72
C SER A 90 18.51 5.15 -29.90
N VAL A 91 19.18 4.20 -30.54
CA VAL A 91 19.73 3.00 -29.93
C VAL A 91 21.26 3.06 -29.95
N SER A 92 21.90 2.64 -28.85
CA SER A 92 23.34 2.43 -28.83
C SER A 92 23.72 1.12 -28.14
N THR A 93 24.32 0.22 -28.92
CA THR A 93 24.82 -1.09 -28.51
C THR A 93 26.24 -0.99 -27.97
N VAL A 94 26.61 -1.71 -26.91
CA VAL A 94 27.95 -1.60 -26.30
C VAL A 94 29.04 -2.12 -27.24
N GLU A 95 28.71 -3.16 -28.00
CA GLU A 95 29.56 -3.90 -28.92
C GLU A 95 29.92 -3.08 -30.17
N GLU A 96 28.99 -2.25 -30.66
CA GLU A 96 29.14 -1.47 -31.90
C GLU A 96 29.78 -0.08 -31.67
N ARG A 97 29.98 0.31 -30.39
CA ARG A 97 30.55 1.62 -30.04
C ARG A 97 32.01 1.74 -30.43
N THR A 98 32.34 2.88 -31.05
CA THR A 98 33.71 3.30 -31.26
C THR A 98 34.42 3.60 -29.94
N LEU A 99 35.76 3.54 -29.94
CA LEU A 99 36.56 3.95 -28.77
C LEU A 99 36.33 5.43 -28.42
N GLU A 100 36.11 6.28 -29.42
CA GLU A 100 35.84 7.71 -29.24
C GLU A 100 34.53 7.96 -28.49
N ASP A 101 33.45 7.28 -28.87
CA ASP A 101 32.14 7.41 -28.21
C ASP A 101 32.20 6.95 -26.75
N ARG A 102 32.93 5.86 -26.47
CA ARG A 102 33.14 5.36 -25.11
C ARG A 102 33.84 6.38 -24.24
N GLU A 103 34.95 6.95 -24.72
CA GLU A 103 35.70 7.95 -23.96
C GLU A 103 34.88 9.23 -23.75
N LYS A 104 34.16 9.68 -24.78
CA LYS A 104 33.27 10.84 -24.71
C LYS A 104 32.20 10.66 -23.63
N TRP A 105 31.47 9.55 -23.63
CA TRP A 105 30.40 9.31 -22.65
C TRP A 105 30.93 9.10 -21.24
N TRP A 106 32.09 8.45 -21.11
CA TRP A 106 32.76 8.30 -19.82
C TRP A 106 33.10 9.67 -19.20
N LYS A 107 33.71 10.57 -19.97
CA LYS A 107 34.03 11.93 -19.52
C LYS A 107 32.79 12.74 -19.17
N LEU A 108 31.72 12.64 -19.97
CA LEU A 108 30.45 13.31 -19.69
C LEU A 108 29.81 12.81 -18.38
N GLY A 109 29.82 11.50 -18.16
CA GLY A 109 29.31 10.89 -16.92
C GLY A 109 30.10 11.34 -15.70
N LEU A 110 31.43 11.30 -15.75
CA LEU A 110 32.28 11.78 -14.65
C LEU A 110 32.09 13.27 -14.38
N LYS A 111 31.91 14.08 -15.42
CA LYS A 111 31.58 15.51 -15.24
C LYS A 111 30.23 15.71 -14.55
N ALA A 112 29.21 14.93 -14.93
CA ALA A 112 27.91 15.00 -14.26
C ALA A 112 28.00 14.60 -12.78
N ILE A 113 28.85 13.62 -12.46
CA ILE A 113 29.15 13.23 -11.07
C ILE A 113 29.86 14.37 -10.33
N SER A 114 30.91 14.96 -10.92
CA SER A 114 31.66 16.05 -10.28
C SER A 114 30.81 17.31 -10.06
N ASP A 115 29.87 17.56 -10.96
CA ASP A 115 28.93 18.69 -10.87
C ASP A 115 27.78 18.42 -9.87
N GLY A 116 27.72 17.23 -9.24
CA GLY A 116 26.64 16.87 -8.31
C GLY A 116 25.28 16.63 -8.98
N LYS A 117 25.26 16.28 -10.27
CA LYS A 117 24.04 16.10 -11.09
C LYS A 117 23.58 14.65 -11.20
N LEU A 118 24.16 13.73 -10.42
CA LEU A 118 23.85 12.31 -10.45
C LEU A 118 23.32 11.84 -9.09
N ALA A 119 22.20 11.13 -9.11
CA ALA A 119 21.63 10.43 -7.97
C ALA A 119 21.28 8.98 -8.37
N VAL A 120 21.27 8.07 -7.39
CA VAL A 120 20.91 6.66 -7.58
C VAL A 120 19.65 6.36 -6.76
N LEU A 121 18.59 5.90 -7.42
CA LEU A 121 17.39 5.38 -6.77
C LEU A 121 17.48 3.85 -6.70
N LEU A 122 17.81 3.32 -5.51
CA LEU A 122 17.83 1.88 -5.28
C LEU A 122 16.42 1.39 -4.95
N LEU A 123 15.86 0.55 -5.81
CA LEU A 123 14.59 -0.13 -5.57
C LEU A 123 14.84 -1.42 -4.79
N SER A 124 14.68 -1.38 -3.46
CA SER A 124 14.93 -2.52 -2.56
C SER A 124 13.70 -2.93 -1.74
N GLY A 125 12.50 -2.63 -2.22
CA GLY A 125 11.23 -2.87 -1.52
C GLY A 125 10.58 -4.25 -1.77
N GLY A 126 11.37 -5.29 -2.08
CA GLY A 126 10.85 -6.65 -2.24
C GLY A 126 10.58 -7.31 -0.88
N GLN A 127 9.60 -8.22 -0.84
CA GLN A 127 9.28 -9.08 0.31
C GLN A 127 9.52 -10.54 -0.05
#